data_AF-A0AAV0MTS6-F1
#
_entry.id   AF-A0AAV0MTS6-F1
#
_cell.length_a   1.000
_cell.length_b   1.000
_cell.length_c   1.000
_cell.angle_alpha   90.00
_cell.angle_beta   90.00
_cell.angle_gamma   90.00
#
_symmetry.space_group_name_H-M   'P 1'
#
loop_
_entity.id
_entity.type
_entity.pdbx_description
1 polymer ?
#
loop_
_entity_poly.entity_id
_entity_poly.type
_entity_poly.pdbx_seq_one_letter_code
_entity_poly.pdbx_strand_id
1 'polypeptide(L)'
;TEEIERGTYCDSSAVANPCAPGRQYYGRGPLQLSWNYNYGECGKANGFDGLRNPDIVAKDPVVTWKSALWFWINGMECNHGNTDEVEDRVRYYREYCKQLGVSPGNNIRC
;
A
#
# COMPACT_ATOMS: atom_id res chain seq x y z
N THR A 1 2.69 -12.88 -1.97
CA THR A 1 1.85 -13.70 -1.07
C THR A 1 0.44 -13.13 -1.07
N GLU A 2 -0.58 -13.95 -0.80
CA GLU A 2 -1.99 -13.57 -0.77
C GLU A 2 -2.66 -14.13 0.49
N GLU A 3 -3.75 -13.50 0.93
CA GLU A 3 -4.62 -13.97 2.02
C GLU A 3 -5.22 -15.35 1.71
N ILE A 4 -5.28 -16.20 2.74
CA ILE A 4 -5.79 -17.58 2.65
C ILE A 4 -7.33 -17.58 2.64
N GLU A 5 -7.96 -16.83 3.55
CA GLU A 5 -9.42 -16.68 3.64
C GLU A 5 -9.86 -15.34 3.04
N ARG A 6 -10.15 -15.32 1.74
CA ARG A 6 -10.32 -14.06 0.99
C ARG A 6 -11.71 -13.46 1.17
N GLY A 7 -11.75 -12.16 1.47
CA GLY A 7 -12.92 -11.30 1.32
C GLY A 7 -12.83 -10.40 0.08
N THR A 8 -13.89 -9.68 -0.23
CA THR A 8 -13.86 -8.66 -1.31
C THR A 8 -13.12 -7.39 -0.87
N TYR A 9 -13.23 -7.02 0.41
CA TYR A 9 -12.62 -5.82 1.01
C TYR A 9 -12.89 -4.55 0.18
N CYS A 10 -14.14 -4.39 -0.24
CA CYS A 10 -14.60 -3.23 -0.98
C CYS A 10 -15.50 -2.40 -0.08
N ASP A 11 -15.06 -1.20 0.26
CA ASP A 11 -15.87 -0.18 0.90
C ASP A 11 -16.43 0.77 -0.17
N SER A 12 -17.74 0.68 -0.41
CA SER A 12 -18.45 1.54 -1.36
C SER A 12 -18.55 3.00 -0.90
N SER A 13 -18.30 3.29 0.38
CA SER A 13 -18.31 4.66 0.91
C SER A 13 -17.02 5.44 0.61
N ALA A 14 -15.93 4.75 0.26
CA ALA A 14 -14.64 5.35 -0.10
C ALA A 14 -14.67 5.94 -1.53
N VAL A 15 -15.40 7.04 -1.73
CA VAL A 15 -15.68 7.65 -3.04
C VAL A 15 -14.43 8.01 -3.84
N ALA A 16 -13.34 8.38 -3.15
CA ALA A 16 -12.06 8.73 -3.77
C ALA A 16 -11.29 7.52 -4.35
N ASN A 17 -11.67 6.31 -3.94
CA ASN A 17 -11.04 5.05 -4.34
C ASN A 17 -12.11 3.98 -4.64
N PRO A 18 -12.92 4.18 -5.71
CA PRO A 18 -14.04 3.30 -6.01
C PRO A 18 -13.56 1.89 -6.35
N CYS A 19 -14.32 0.89 -5.92
CA CYS A 19 -14.04 -0.51 -6.25
C CYS A 19 -14.22 -0.76 -7.75
N ALA A 20 -13.20 -1.32 -8.39
CA ALA A 20 -13.31 -1.71 -9.79
C ALA A 20 -14.16 -2.99 -9.93
N PRO A 21 -15.03 -3.09 -10.96
CA PRO A 21 -15.84 -4.27 -11.19
C PRO A 21 -15.01 -5.56 -11.26
N GLY A 22 -15.43 -6.60 -10.53
CA GLY A 22 -14.75 -7.89 -10.50
C GLY A 22 -13.39 -7.91 -9.79
N ARG A 23 -12.99 -6.81 -9.13
CA ARG A 23 -11.75 -6.74 -8.35
C ARG A 23 -11.99 -6.98 -6.87
N GLN A 24 -10.98 -7.56 -6.23
CA GLN A 24 -10.98 -7.87 -4.81
C GLN A 24 -9.71 -7.33 -4.17
N TYR A 25 -9.85 -6.77 -2.98
CA TYR A 25 -8.81 -6.06 -2.26
C TYR A 25 -8.42 -6.79 -0.96
N TYR A 26 -8.48 -8.12 -0.98
CA TYR A 26 -7.95 -8.97 0.09
C TYR A 26 -6.45 -8.76 0.31
N GLY A 27 -5.95 -9.26 1.45
CA GLY A 27 -4.57 -9.09 1.87
C GLY A 27 -3.58 -9.59 0.82
N ARG A 28 -2.67 -8.72 0.37
CA ARG A 28 -1.53 -9.12 -0.48
C ARG A 28 -0.22 -8.59 0.06
N GLY A 29 0.84 -9.33 -0.24
CA GLY A 29 2.20 -8.99 0.15
C GLY A 29 2.50 -9.24 1.64
N PRO A 30 3.71 -8.84 2.09
CA PRO A 30 4.24 -9.14 3.42
C PRO A 30 3.40 -8.59 4.58
N LEU A 31 2.84 -7.39 4.42
CA LEU A 31 2.02 -6.73 5.44
C LEU A 31 0.53 -6.72 5.10
N GLN A 32 0.09 -7.64 4.24
CA GLN A 32 -1.32 -7.88 3.93
C GLN A 32 -2.12 -6.59 3.62
N LEU A 33 -1.66 -5.84 2.61
CA LEU A 33 -2.38 -4.66 2.13
C LEU A 33 -3.81 -5.08 1.76
N SER A 34 -4.79 -4.46 2.41
CA SER A 34 -6.21 -4.80 2.32
C SER A 34 -7.05 -3.54 2.15
N TRP A 35 -8.24 -3.66 1.53
CA TRP A 35 -9.20 -2.58 1.23
C TRP A 35 -8.90 -1.68 0.03
N ASN A 36 -9.93 -1.38 -0.75
CA ASN A 36 -9.88 -0.53 -1.96
C ASN A 36 -9.19 0.82 -1.74
N TYR A 37 -9.45 1.50 -0.62
CA TYR A 37 -8.81 2.78 -0.34
C TYR A 37 -7.30 2.66 -0.14
N ASN A 38 -6.82 1.63 0.55
CA ASN A 38 -5.39 1.40 0.72
C ASN A 38 -4.72 1.03 -0.61
N TYR A 39 -5.34 0.17 -1.42
CA TYR A 39 -4.82 -0.15 -2.75
C TYR A 39 -4.76 1.08 -3.66
N GLY A 40 -5.79 1.93 -3.62
CA GLY A 40 -5.85 3.16 -4.40
C GLY A 40 -4.76 4.16 -4.01
N GLU A 41 -4.65 4.49 -2.72
CA GLU A 41 -3.64 5.45 -2.23
C GLU A 41 -2.21 4.91 -2.37
N CYS A 42 -1.98 3.63 -2.06
CA CYS A 42 -0.69 2.98 -2.26
C CYS A 42 -0.26 3.02 -3.74
N GLY A 43 -1.22 2.77 -4.65
CA GLY A 43 -1.00 2.83 -6.08
C GLY A 43 -0.59 4.22 -6.55
N LYS A 44 -1.31 5.26 -6.10
CA LYS A 44 -1.00 6.66 -6.41
C LYS A 44 0.41 7.06 -5.94
N ALA A 45 0.81 6.67 -4.73
CA ALA A 45 2.12 7.01 -4.18
C ALA A 45 3.28 6.32 -4.92
N ASN A 46 3.07 5.08 -5.35
CA ASN A 46 4.13 4.21 -5.90
C ASN A 46 4.10 4.04 -7.42
N GLY A 47 3.16 4.69 -8.11
CA GLY A 47 3.05 4.69 -9.57
C GLY A 47 2.48 3.41 -10.17
N PHE A 48 1.54 2.74 -9.48
CA PHE A 48 0.83 1.57 -10.01
C PHE A 48 -0.68 1.71 -9.85
N ASP A 49 -1.46 0.97 -10.64
CA ASP A 49 -2.92 1.00 -10.57
C ASP A 49 -3.45 -0.05 -9.59
N GLY A 50 -3.57 0.33 -8.32
CA GLY A 50 -4.07 -0.56 -7.28
C GLY A 50 -5.56 -0.88 -7.37
N LEU A 51 -6.36 -0.04 -8.05
CA LEU A 51 -7.81 -0.23 -8.13
C LEU A 51 -8.20 -1.21 -9.24
N ARG A 52 -7.63 -1.06 -10.44
CA ARG A 52 -7.92 -1.92 -11.59
C ARG A 52 -7.00 -3.13 -11.69
N ASN A 53 -5.86 -3.11 -11.00
CA ASN A 53 -4.88 -4.20 -10.99
C ASN A 53 -4.32 -4.50 -9.59
N PRO A 54 -5.16 -4.83 -8.59
CA PRO A 54 -4.70 -5.11 -7.22
C PRO A 54 -3.75 -6.33 -7.14
N ASP A 55 -3.87 -7.29 -8.07
CA ASP A 55 -3.05 -8.50 -8.10
C ASP A 55 -1.54 -8.21 -8.31
N ILE A 56 -1.19 -7.03 -8.83
CA ILE A 56 0.21 -6.65 -9.03
C ILE A 56 1.00 -6.68 -7.70
N VAL A 57 0.34 -6.40 -6.57
CA VAL A 57 0.93 -6.44 -5.22
C VAL A 57 1.36 -7.86 -4.82
N ALA A 58 0.84 -8.90 -5.44
CA ALA A 58 1.26 -10.28 -5.20
C ALA A 58 2.20 -10.84 -6.29
N LYS A 59 2.30 -10.17 -7.44
CA LYS A 59 2.97 -10.67 -8.65
C LYS A 59 4.30 -9.98 -8.94
N ASP A 60 4.39 -8.68 -8.65
CA ASP A 60 5.61 -7.90 -8.88
C ASP A 60 6.35 -7.71 -7.55
N PRO A 61 7.61 -8.18 -7.42
CA PRO A 61 8.34 -8.10 -6.17
C PRO A 61 8.68 -6.66 -5.75
N VAL A 62 8.89 -5.75 -6.71
CA VAL A 62 9.13 -4.34 -6.43
C VAL A 62 7.86 -3.70 -5.86
N VAL A 63 6.71 -3.95 -6.49
CA VAL A 63 5.42 -3.44 -6.00
C VAL A 63 5.05 -4.06 -4.65
N THR A 64 5.32 -5.36 -4.47
CA THR A 64 5.09 -6.09 -3.21
C THR A 64 5.81 -5.43 -2.03
N TRP A 65 7.08 -5.05 -2.21
CA TRP A 65 7.86 -4.42 -1.14
C TRP A 65 7.50 -2.95 -0.94
N LYS A 66 7.27 -2.21 -2.04
CA LYS A 66 6.79 -0.83 -1.96
C LYS A 66 5.46 -0.72 -1.21
N SER A 67 4.52 -1.64 -1.47
CA SER A 67 3.22 -1.62 -0.81
C SER A 67 3.30 -1.95 0.68
N ALA A 68 4.14 -2.91 1.07
CA ALA A 68 4.38 -3.23 2.47
C ALA A 68 4.96 -2.01 3.20
N LEU A 69 5.99 -1.40 2.65
CA LEU A 69 6.64 -0.26 3.28
C LEU A 69 5.75 0.99 3.30
N TRP A 70 4.98 1.23 2.24
CA TRP A 70 3.97 2.29 2.22
C TRP A 70 2.93 2.07 3.33
N PHE A 71 2.43 0.84 3.50
CA PHE A 71 1.46 0.51 4.54
C PHE A 71 2.05 0.64 5.96
N TRP A 72 3.34 0.33 6.12
CA TRP A 72 4.06 0.50 7.38
C TRP A 72 4.18 1.97 7.80
N ILE A 73 4.33 2.88 6.84
CA ILE A 73 4.37 4.33 7.10
C ILE A 73 2.95 4.90 7.26
N ASN A 74 2.02 4.53 6.37
CA ASN A 74 0.69 5.14 6.28
C ASN A 74 -0.37 4.42 7.14
N GLY A 75 0.07 3.51 8.01
CA GLY A 75 -0.79 2.77 8.93
C GLY A 75 -1.25 3.61 10.12
N MET A 76 -1.40 2.97 11.29
CA MET A 76 -2.08 3.53 12.48
C MET A 76 -1.55 4.88 13.02
N GLU A 77 -0.39 5.36 12.57
CA GLU A 77 0.23 6.59 13.09
C GLU A 77 -0.27 7.86 12.37
N CYS A 78 -0.76 7.74 11.14
CA CYS A 78 -1.43 8.83 10.46
C CYS A 78 -2.73 9.15 11.20
N ASN A 79 -2.86 10.38 11.70
CA ASN A 79 -3.93 10.91 12.57
C ASN A 79 -3.73 10.76 14.09
N HIS A 80 -2.66 10.13 14.59
CA HIS A 80 -2.36 10.08 16.04
C HIS A 80 -1.31 11.11 16.52
N GLY A 81 -0.87 12.00 15.63
CA GLY A 81 -0.06 13.18 15.99
C GLY A 81 1.41 12.89 16.31
N ASN A 82 1.88 11.66 16.09
CA ASN A 82 3.27 11.28 16.37
C ASN A 82 4.11 11.29 15.09
N THR A 83 4.47 12.50 14.66
CA THR A 83 5.18 12.73 13.40
C THR A 83 6.60 12.19 13.41
N ASP A 84 7.22 12.03 14.57
CA ASP A 84 8.61 11.59 14.70
C ASP A 84 8.78 10.12 14.30
N GLU A 85 7.84 9.25 14.65
CA GLU A 85 7.82 7.83 14.27
C GLU A 85 7.53 7.66 12.78
N VAL A 86 6.63 8.50 12.22
CA VAL A 86 6.39 8.54 10.77
C VAL A 86 7.67 8.92 10.02
N GLU A 87 8.43 9.91 10.52
CA GLU A 87 9.72 10.29 9.93
C GLU A 87 10.77 9.17 10.02
N ASP A 88 10.83 8.46 11.15
CA ASP A 88 11.72 7.32 11.32
C ASP A 88 11.38 6.18 10.35
N ARG A 89 10.09 5.90 10.13
CA ARG A 89 9.62 4.92 9.16
C ARG A 89 9.94 5.34 7.73
N VAL A 90 9.79 6.62 7.41
CA VAL A 90 10.19 7.20 6.11
C VAL A 90 11.69 7.04 5.87
N ARG A 91 12.52 7.25 6.89
CA ARG A 91 13.97 7.03 6.81
C ARG A 91 14.30 5.57 6.49
N TYR A 92 13.73 4.62 7.25
CA TYR A 92 13.95 3.20 6.98
C TYR A 92 13.49 2.80 5.57
N TYR A 93 12.35 3.32 5.12
CA TYR A 93 11.85 3.06 3.78
C TYR A 93 12.81 3.52 2.69
N ARG A 94 13.33 4.75 2.79
CA ARG A 94 14.30 5.28 1.82
C ARG A 94 15.58 4.45 1.79
N GLU A 95 16.07 4.00 2.94
CA GLU A 95 17.26 3.13 3.00
C GLU A 95 17.01 1.76 2.38
N TYR A 96 15.85 1.14 2.62
CA TYR A 96 15.49 -0.13 1.98
C TYR A 96 15.35 0.03 0.46
N CYS A 97 14.70 1.10 -0.01
CA CYS A 97 14.62 1.40 -1.44
C CYS A 97 15.99 1.58 -2.08
N LYS A 98 16.92 2.25 -1.40
CA LYS A 98 18.31 2.41 -1.84
C LYS A 98 19.03 1.06 -1.95
N GLN A 99 18.92 0.19 -0.94
CA GLN A 99 19.54 -1.14 -0.95
C GLN A 99 18.97 -2.03 -2.07
N LEU A 100 17.68 -1.92 -2.34
CA LEU A 100 16.99 -2.71 -3.37
C LEU A 100 17.12 -2.12 -4.78
N GLY A 101 17.73 -0.95 -4.94
CA GLY A 101 17.87 -0.27 -6.24
C GLY A 101 16.54 0.18 -6.85
N VAL A 102 15.53 0.46 -6.01
CA VAL A 102 14.19 0.87 -6.45
C VAL A 102 13.89 2.31 -6.03
N SER A 103 13.15 3.06 -6.84
CA SER A 103 12.73 4.41 -6.48
C SER A 103 11.64 4.38 -5.38
N PRO A 104 11.77 5.15 -4.28
CA PRO A 104 10.78 5.17 -3.19
C PRO A 104 9.42 5.78 -3.58
N GLY A 105 9.30 6.44 -4.73
CA GLY A 105 8.06 7.11 -5.14
C GLY A 105 7.81 8.44 -4.43
N ASN A 106 6.60 9.00 -4.64
CA ASN A 106 6.19 10.31 -4.13
C ASN A 106 5.11 10.13 -3.04
N ASN A 107 4.92 11.14 -2.18
CA ASN A 107 3.85 11.18 -1.16
C ASN A 107 3.83 9.96 -0.22
N ILE A 108 5.01 9.58 0.26
CA ILE A 108 5.20 8.47 1.22
C ILE A 108 4.92 8.90 2.67
N ARG A 109 4.51 10.14 2.89
CA ARG A 109 4.16 10.70 4.19
C ARG A 109 2.65 10.91 4.29
N CYS A 110 2.17 10.70 5.49
CA CYS A 110 1.07 11.41 6.11
C CYS A 110 1.68 12.31 7.22
#